data_AF-A0A645D1J4-F1
#
_entry.id   AF-A0A645D1J4-F1
#
_cell.length_a   1.000
_cell.length_b   1.000
_cell.length_c   1.000
_cell.angle_alpha   90.00
_cell.angle_beta   90.00
_cell.angle_gamma   90.00
#
_symmetry.space_group_name_H-M   'P 1'
#
loop_
_entity.id
_entity.type
_entity.pdbx_description
1 polymer ?
#
loop_
_entity_poly.entity_id
_entity_poly.type
_entity_poly.pdbx_seq_one_letter_code
_entity_poly.pdbx_strand_id
1 'polypeptide(L)'
;MVSETGEIRLNAAKRNFTVCTPRTESVTLESGELAAGTLRVEKADCFQTVAAISLDGKALPQSEKILVLHLTNVVNSGMVFDDNSFRLLRDWGGLPLLLRRGKAVIEMKSTADYRVEALSAVGEILGEVRGERQDGVFRFNADTGAFPGGVMAYQLRRR
;
A
#
# COMPACT_ATOMS: atom_id res chain seq x y z
N MET A 1 12.92 5.67 16.54
CA MET A 1 12.02 6.46 17.42
C MET A 1 10.67 5.74 17.47
N VAL A 2 9.98 5.81 18.59
CA VAL A 2 8.64 5.23 18.79
C VAL A 2 7.74 6.27 19.45
N SER A 3 6.46 6.32 19.10
CA SER A 3 5.47 7.18 19.77
C SER A 3 5.21 6.73 21.21
N GLU A 4 4.57 7.60 22.00
CA GLU A 4 4.14 7.30 23.37
C GLU A 4 3.23 6.06 23.45
N THR A 5 2.32 5.90 22.49
CA THR A 5 1.41 4.74 22.42
C THR A 5 2.09 3.46 21.92
N GLY A 6 3.31 3.54 21.38
CA GLY A 6 3.97 2.40 20.74
C GLY A 6 3.44 2.07 19.34
N GLU A 7 2.44 2.78 18.83
CA GLU A 7 1.75 2.48 17.57
C GLU A 7 2.51 3.03 16.35
N ILE A 8 3.32 4.08 16.51
CA ILE A 8 4.06 4.69 15.41
C ILE A 8 5.55 4.46 15.61
N ARG A 9 6.24 3.95 14.59
CA ARG A 9 7.70 3.73 14.61
C ARG A 9 8.35 4.37 13.39
N LEU A 10 9.42 5.11 13.63
CA LEU A 10 10.30 5.66 12.58
C LEU A 10 11.71 5.11 12.77
N ASN A 11 12.23 4.46 11.74
CA ASN A 11 13.63 4.09 11.61
C ASN A 11 14.24 4.87 10.45
N ALA A 12 14.75 6.06 10.74
CA ALA A 12 15.33 6.96 9.74
C ALA A 12 16.56 6.35 9.03
N ALA A 13 17.39 5.58 9.75
CA ALA A 13 18.57 4.93 9.18
C ALA A 13 18.20 3.90 8.10
N LYS A 14 17.08 3.19 8.27
CA LYS A 14 16.54 2.26 7.27
C LYS A 14 15.47 2.89 6.37
N ARG A 15 15.16 4.18 6.55
CA ARG A 15 14.08 4.92 5.86
C ARG A 15 12.73 4.19 5.93
N ASN A 16 12.46 3.57 7.08
CA ASN A 16 11.25 2.80 7.35
C ASN A 16 10.33 3.54 8.30
N PHE A 17 9.02 3.47 8.05
CA PHE A 17 8.00 4.02 8.91
C PHE A 17 6.84 3.03 9.04
N THR A 18 6.34 2.80 10.25
CA THR A 18 5.17 1.96 10.48
C THR A 18 4.16 2.60 11.41
N VAL A 19 2.88 2.33 11.14
CA VAL A 19 1.74 2.63 12.00
C VAL A 19 1.06 1.31 12.30
N CYS A 20 0.81 1.01 13.57
CA CYS A 20 0.20 -0.23 14.03
C CYS A 20 -0.88 0.08 15.05
N THR A 21 -2.10 0.35 14.56
CA THR A 21 -3.29 0.58 15.38
C THR A 21 -4.34 -0.50 15.07
N PRO A 22 -5.35 -0.71 15.93
CA PRO A 22 -6.33 -1.77 15.72
C PRO A 22 -7.05 -1.73 14.36
N ARG A 23 -7.35 -0.53 13.84
CA ARG A 23 -8.16 -0.33 12.61
C ARG A 23 -7.36 0.10 11.40
N THR A 24 -6.11 0.50 11.59
CA THR A 24 -5.24 0.97 10.52
C THR A 24 -3.81 0.56 10.79
N GLU A 25 -3.25 -0.16 9.84
CA GLU A 25 -1.84 -0.48 9.80
C GLU A 25 -1.22 0.09 8.52
N SER A 26 -0.01 0.64 8.62
CA SER A 26 0.71 1.20 7.48
C SER A 26 2.18 0.85 7.56
N VAL A 27 2.78 0.65 6.40
CA VAL A 27 4.17 0.30 6.20
C VAL A 27 4.72 1.18 5.07
N THR A 28 5.81 1.90 5.34
CA THR A 28 6.59 2.64 4.35
C THR A 28 8.03 2.14 4.38
N LEU A 29 8.56 1.77 3.23
CA LEU A 29 9.89 1.17 3.06
C LEU A 29 10.48 1.52 1.69
N GLU A 30 11.81 1.48 1.56
CA GLU A 30 12.49 1.70 0.27
C GLU A 30 12.40 0.50 -0.68
N SER A 31 12.52 -0.71 -0.14
CA SER A 31 12.43 -1.98 -0.86
C SER A 31 12.49 -3.13 0.16
N GLY A 32 12.24 -4.36 -0.30
CA GLY A 32 12.35 -5.56 0.52
C GLY A 32 11.09 -5.83 1.33
N GLU A 33 11.24 -6.00 2.64
CA GLU A 33 10.14 -6.39 3.52
C GLU A 33 10.03 -5.54 4.78
N LEU A 34 8.79 -5.37 5.24
CA LEU A 34 8.49 -4.73 6.53
C LEU A 34 7.07 -5.10 6.99
N ALA A 35 6.91 -5.30 8.30
CA ALA A 35 5.63 -5.58 8.93
C ALA A 35 5.27 -4.50 9.95
N ALA A 36 3.99 -4.12 10.02
CA ALA A 36 3.45 -3.28 11.09
C ALA A 36 2.86 -4.15 12.22
N GLY A 37 2.05 -5.14 11.86
CA GLY A 37 1.40 -6.07 12.78
C GLY A 37 0.75 -7.23 12.02
N THR A 38 -0.53 -7.05 11.68
CA THR A 38 -1.32 -7.90 10.78
C THR A 38 -0.87 -7.74 9.33
N LEU A 39 -0.58 -6.51 8.91
CA LEU A 39 -0.08 -6.15 7.60
C LEU A 39 1.43 -6.37 7.53
N ARG A 40 1.85 -7.12 6.51
CA ARG A 40 3.24 -7.27 6.09
C ARG A 40 3.34 -7.02 4.59
N VAL A 41 4.39 -6.32 4.19
CA VAL A 41 4.75 -6.06 2.80
C VAL A 41 6.02 -6.83 2.52
N GLU A 42 5.99 -7.65 1.48
CA GLU A 42 7.12 -8.45 1.02
C GLU A 42 7.51 -8.04 -0.40
N LYS A 43 8.77 -8.26 -0.79
CA LYS A 43 9.26 -8.06 -2.16
C LYS A 43 8.91 -6.68 -2.74
N ALA A 44 8.89 -5.64 -1.91
CA ALA A 44 8.74 -4.27 -2.36
C ALA A 44 9.92 -3.92 -3.28
N ASP A 45 9.63 -3.50 -4.51
CA ASP A 45 10.65 -3.20 -5.53
C ASP A 45 11.04 -1.72 -5.60
N CYS A 46 10.34 -0.87 -4.86
CA CYS A 46 10.56 0.57 -4.83
C CYS A 46 10.02 1.21 -3.56
N PHE A 47 10.42 2.46 -3.33
CA PHE A 47 9.89 3.26 -2.23
C PHE A 47 8.38 3.41 -2.37
N GLN A 48 7.66 2.90 -1.39
CA GLN A 48 6.21 2.82 -1.41
C GLN A 48 5.65 2.83 0.01
N THR A 49 4.37 3.20 0.12
CA THR A 49 3.58 3.07 1.34
C THR A 49 2.41 2.14 1.07
N VAL A 50 2.26 1.11 1.90
CA VAL A 50 1.08 0.24 1.89
C VAL A 50 0.34 0.43 3.21
N ALA A 51 -0.97 0.68 3.13
CA ALA A 51 -1.82 0.85 4.31
C ALA A 51 -3.06 -0.05 4.20
N ALA A 52 -3.37 -0.78 5.27
CA ALA A 52 -4.60 -1.54 5.43
C ALA A 52 -5.52 -0.84 6.42
N ILE A 53 -6.75 -0.55 6.01
CA ILE A 53 -7.72 0.29 6.72
C ILE A 53 -9.05 -0.47 6.80
N SER A 54 -9.55 -0.71 8.01
CA SER A 54 -10.90 -1.25 8.20
C SER A 54 -11.94 -0.23 7.70
N LEU A 55 -12.91 -0.71 6.91
CA LEU A 55 -14.06 0.05 6.43
C LEU A 55 -15.33 -0.23 7.25
N ASP A 56 -15.28 -1.15 8.20
CA ASP A 56 -16.42 -1.58 9.03
C ASP A 56 -16.24 -1.24 10.52
N GLY A 57 -15.16 -0.54 10.88
CA GLY A 57 -14.85 -0.13 12.24
C GLY A 57 -14.34 -1.24 13.16
N LYS A 58 -14.22 -2.48 12.67
CA LYS A 58 -13.64 -3.60 13.43
C LYS A 58 -12.11 -3.55 13.36
N ALA A 59 -11.43 -4.16 14.32
CA ALA A 59 -9.98 -4.33 14.21
C ALA A 59 -9.64 -5.20 12.99
N LEU A 60 -8.49 -4.95 12.35
CA LEU A 60 -8.13 -5.57 11.06
C LEU A 60 -8.23 -7.11 11.06
N PRO A 61 -7.82 -7.85 12.11
CA PRO A 61 -7.99 -9.30 12.16
C PRO A 61 -9.44 -9.78 12.20
N GLN A 62 -10.40 -8.91 12.48
CA GLN A 62 -11.85 -9.20 12.52
C GLN A 62 -12.65 -8.46 11.44
N SER A 63 -12.03 -7.55 10.69
CA SER A 63 -12.70 -6.71 9.70
C SER A 63 -13.13 -7.51 8.48
N GLU A 64 -14.40 -7.37 8.09
CA GLU A 64 -15.00 -8.02 6.92
C GLU A 64 -14.72 -7.25 5.63
N LYS A 65 -14.38 -5.96 5.76
CA LYS A 65 -14.15 -5.06 4.63
C LYS A 65 -12.95 -4.16 4.92
N ILE A 66 -11.87 -4.37 4.17
CA ILE A 66 -10.59 -3.65 4.34
C ILE A 66 -10.25 -2.93 3.03
N LEU A 67 -9.88 -1.66 3.12
CA LEU A 67 -9.24 -0.92 2.04
C LEU A 67 -7.72 -1.06 2.20
N VAL A 68 -7.06 -1.49 1.13
CA VAL A 68 -5.61 -1.50 1.03
C VAL A 68 -5.17 -0.44 0.04
N LEU A 69 -4.39 0.54 0.51
CA LEU A 69 -3.73 1.53 -0.33
C LEU A 69 -2.31 1.05 -0.64
N HIS A 70 -1.87 1.19 -1.89
CA HIS A 70 -0.52 0.92 -2.37
C HIS A 70 -0.05 2.18 -3.10
N LEU A 71 0.64 3.04 -2.36
CA LEU A 71 1.01 4.38 -2.79
C LEU A 71 2.49 4.40 -3.18
N THR A 72 2.74 4.62 -4.47
CA THR A 72 4.06 5.00 -4.99
C THR A 72 4.05 6.50 -5.33
N ASN A 73 5.05 6.97 -6.08
CA ASN A 73 5.09 8.37 -6.49
C ASN A 73 4.06 8.67 -7.58
N VAL A 74 3.41 9.84 -7.50
CA VAL A 74 2.51 10.38 -8.55
C VAL A 74 3.00 11.77 -8.92
N VAL A 75 3.25 12.01 -10.20
CA VAL A 75 3.80 13.28 -10.70
C VAL A 75 3.06 13.74 -11.95
N ASN A 76 3.15 15.02 -12.29
CA ASN A 76 2.65 15.53 -13.56
C ASN A 76 3.48 15.01 -14.74
N SER A 77 2.85 14.88 -15.91
CA SER A 77 3.54 14.65 -17.17
C SER A 77 4.46 15.82 -17.48
N GLY A 78 5.73 15.53 -17.79
CA GLY A 78 6.74 16.55 -18.07
C GLY A 78 7.23 17.33 -16.85
N MET A 79 6.91 16.91 -15.62
CA MET A 79 7.45 17.53 -14.40
C MET A 79 8.98 17.39 -14.34
N VAL A 80 9.70 18.48 -14.09
CA VAL A 80 11.17 18.50 -14.09
C VAL A 80 11.70 18.89 -12.72
N PHE A 81 12.50 18.01 -12.12
CA PHE A 81 13.27 18.29 -10.93
C PHE A 81 14.74 18.55 -11.29
N ASP A 82 15.46 19.23 -10.40
CA ASP A 82 16.89 19.47 -10.57
C ASP A 82 17.70 18.17 -10.60
N ASP A 83 17.28 17.17 -9.83
CA ASP A 83 17.92 15.86 -9.74
C ASP A 83 16.94 14.75 -9.27
N ASN A 84 17.47 13.53 -9.15
CA ASN A 84 16.73 12.35 -8.68
C ASN A 84 16.38 12.38 -7.18
N SER A 85 16.71 13.44 -6.44
CA SER A 85 16.27 13.63 -5.06
C SER A 85 14.85 14.19 -4.97
N PHE A 86 14.33 14.76 -6.07
CA PHE A 86 13.01 15.38 -6.15
C PHE A 86 12.81 16.54 -5.14
N ARG A 87 13.90 17.18 -4.70
CA ARG A 87 13.86 18.26 -3.68
C ARG A 87 13.60 19.64 -4.25
N LEU A 88 14.09 19.93 -5.45
CA LEU A 88 13.95 21.24 -6.10
C LEU A 88 13.21 21.06 -7.44
N LEU A 89 12.01 21.62 -7.49
CA LEU A 89 11.17 21.64 -8.69
C LEU A 89 11.60 22.77 -9.63
N ARG A 90 11.81 22.44 -10.91
CA ARG A 90 12.16 23.39 -11.97
C ARG A 90 10.97 23.70 -12.87
N ASP A 91 10.16 22.68 -13.16
CA ASP A 91 8.95 22.81 -13.97
C ASP A 91 7.84 21.91 -13.40
N TRP A 92 6.64 22.47 -13.28
CA TRP A 92 5.45 21.78 -12.80
C TRP A 92 4.90 20.75 -13.80
N GLY A 93 5.21 20.89 -15.10
CA GLY A 93 4.59 20.07 -16.15
C GLY A 93 3.07 20.25 -16.20
N GLY A 94 2.34 19.19 -16.55
CA GLY A 94 0.87 19.22 -16.60
C GLY A 94 0.21 17.85 -16.55
N LEU A 95 -1.11 17.83 -16.78
CA LEU A 95 -1.86 16.59 -16.92
C LEU A 95 -1.50 15.85 -18.22
N PRO A 96 -1.64 14.51 -18.27
CA PRO A 96 -2.15 13.63 -17.22
C PRO A 96 -1.12 13.35 -16.10
N LEU A 97 -1.62 12.87 -14.96
CA LEU A 97 -0.76 12.37 -13.88
C LEU A 97 -0.11 11.03 -14.27
N LEU A 98 1.13 10.84 -13.85
CA LEU A 98 1.93 9.63 -14.04
C LEU A 98 2.15 8.94 -12.69
N LEU A 99 1.65 7.71 -12.58
CA LEU A 99 1.89 6.83 -11.45
C LEU A 99 3.19 6.05 -11.66
N ARG A 100 4.11 6.12 -10.71
CA ARG A 100 5.33 5.31 -10.73
C ARG A 100 4.95 3.84 -10.58
N ARG A 101 5.40 3.01 -11.52
CA ARG A 101 5.26 1.55 -11.39
C ARG A 101 6.03 1.05 -10.17
N GLY A 102 5.38 0.17 -9.44
CA GLY A 102 5.87 -0.45 -8.22
C GLY A 102 5.04 -1.67 -7.90
N LYS A 103 5.70 -2.67 -7.32
CA LYS A 103 5.16 -3.97 -6.96
C LYS A 103 5.51 -4.33 -5.54
N ALA A 104 4.64 -5.14 -4.94
CA ALA A 104 4.87 -5.81 -3.68
C ALA A 104 3.94 -7.02 -3.55
N VAL A 105 4.27 -7.94 -2.63
CA VAL A 105 3.34 -8.93 -2.12
C VAL A 105 2.77 -8.39 -0.81
N ILE A 106 1.45 -8.24 -0.76
CA ILE A 106 0.74 -7.76 0.43
C ILE A 106 0.24 -8.98 1.19
N GLU A 107 0.64 -9.09 2.45
CA GLU A 107 0.28 -10.16 3.36
C GLU A 107 -0.58 -9.62 4.51
N MET A 108 -1.67 -10.33 4.81
CA MET A 108 -2.52 -10.11 5.96
C MET A 108 -2.50 -11.36 6.83
N LYS A 109 -2.05 -11.26 8.09
CA LYS A 109 -2.18 -12.34 9.07
C LYS A 109 -3.67 -12.58 9.36
N SER A 110 -4.23 -13.61 8.74
CA SER A 110 -5.65 -13.88 8.75
C SER A 110 -5.90 -15.32 8.29
N THR A 111 -6.78 -16.02 9.00
CA THR A 111 -7.29 -17.33 8.58
C THR A 111 -8.47 -17.24 7.62
N ALA A 112 -9.03 -16.05 7.41
CA ALA A 112 -10.09 -15.81 6.44
C ALA A 112 -9.55 -15.69 5.01
N ASP A 113 -10.34 -16.16 4.05
CA ASP A 113 -10.15 -15.91 2.63
C ASP A 113 -10.79 -14.58 2.23
N TYR A 114 -10.17 -13.84 1.31
CA TYR A 114 -10.69 -12.57 0.81
C TYR A 114 -10.91 -12.61 -0.70
N ARG A 115 -11.94 -11.93 -1.16
CA ARG A 115 -12.02 -11.41 -2.53
C ARG A 115 -11.26 -10.09 -2.58
N VAL A 116 -10.33 -9.96 -3.53
CA VAL A 116 -9.52 -8.74 -3.72
C VAL A 116 -9.96 -8.05 -5.00
N GLU A 117 -10.41 -6.81 -4.91
CA GLU A 117 -10.85 -6.02 -6.05
C GLU A 117 -9.97 -4.78 -6.18
N ALA A 118 -9.30 -4.62 -7.32
CA ALA A 118 -8.61 -3.39 -7.66
C ALA A 118 -9.62 -2.25 -7.85
N LEU A 119 -9.29 -1.07 -7.33
CA LEU A 119 -10.15 0.12 -7.41
C LEU A 119 -9.49 1.23 -8.21
N SER A 120 -10.30 1.99 -8.94
CA SER A 120 -9.91 3.27 -9.52
C SER A 120 -9.74 4.33 -8.43
N ALA A 121 -9.18 5.50 -8.78
CA ALA A 121 -9.02 6.61 -7.84
C ALA A 121 -10.35 7.16 -7.30
N VAL A 122 -11.47 6.88 -7.97
CA VAL A 122 -12.84 7.24 -7.54
C VAL A 122 -13.59 6.06 -6.90
N GLY A 123 -12.94 4.90 -6.72
CA GLY A 123 -13.50 3.75 -6.02
C GLY A 123 -14.30 2.76 -6.88
N GLU A 124 -14.27 2.91 -8.21
CA GLU A 124 -14.88 1.94 -9.12
C GLU A 124 -14.05 0.66 -9.18
N ILE A 125 -14.71 -0.50 -9.33
CA ILE A 125 -14.01 -1.78 -9.45
C ILE A 125 -13.41 -1.90 -10.85
N LEU A 126 -12.09 -2.03 -10.91
CA LEU A 126 -11.33 -2.25 -12.15
C LEU A 126 -11.23 -3.74 -12.51
N GLY A 127 -11.23 -4.61 -11.51
CA GLY A 127 -11.20 -6.06 -11.68
C GLY A 127 -10.73 -6.81 -10.44
N GLU A 128 -10.79 -8.13 -10.50
CA GLU A 128 -10.37 -9.00 -9.40
C GLU A 128 -8.88 -9.31 -9.47
N VAL A 129 -8.20 -9.29 -8.32
CA VAL A 129 -6.80 -9.71 -8.17
C VAL A 129 -6.80 -11.05 -7.45
N ARG A 130 -6.06 -12.02 -7.98
CA ARG A 130 -5.96 -13.33 -7.34
C ARG A 130 -5.17 -13.20 -6.04
N GLY A 131 -5.82 -13.57 -4.93
CA GLY A 131 -5.19 -13.82 -3.66
C GLY A 131 -5.25 -15.29 -3.29
N GLU A 132 -4.43 -15.68 -2.31
CA GLU A 132 -4.39 -17.03 -1.78
C GLU A 132 -4.10 -16.98 -0.28
N ARG A 133 -4.56 -18.01 0.43
CA ARG A 133 -4.27 -18.20 1.84
C ARG A 133 -3.43 -19.43 2.05
N GLN A 134 -2.38 -19.28 2.84
CA GLN A 134 -1.51 -20.36 3.26
C GLN A 134 -1.03 -20.08 4.69
N ASP A 135 -1.03 -21.11 5.55
CA ASP A 135 -0.44 -21.07 6.90
C ASP A 135 -0.85 -19.87 7.77
N GLY A 136 -2.15 -19.50 7.73
CA GLY A 136 -2.69 -18.39 8.52
C GLY A 136 -2.38 -16.99 7.97
N VAL A 137 -1.89 -16.91 6.73
CA VAL A 137 -1.62 -15.66 6.01
C VAL A 137 -2.40 -15.65 4.71
N PHE A 138 -3.16 -14.58 4.46
CA PHE A 138 -3.71 -14.28 3.15
C PHE A 138 -2.77 -13.33 2.41
N ARG A 139 -2.47 -13.61 1.14
CA ARG A 139 -1.55 -12.80 0.33
C ARG A 139 -2.05 -12.58 -1.08
N PHE A 140 -1.67 -11.45 -1.68
CA PHE A 140 -1.87 -11.16 -3.09
C PHE A 140 -0.73 -10.29 -3.65
N ASN A 141 -0.54 -10.33 -4.95
CA ASN A 141 0.43 -9.47 -5.64
C ASN A 141 -0.21 -8.12 -5.94
N ALA A 142 0.34 -7.04 -5.39
CA ALA A 142 0.00 -5.68 -5.75
C ALA A 142 0.97 -5.18 -6.83
N ASP A 143 0.43 -4.69 -7.93
CA ASP A 143 1.16 -4.10 -9.05
C ASP A 143 0.39 -2.87 -9.52
N THR A 144 1.00 -1.70 -9.33
CA THR A 144 0.40 -0.41 -9.70
C THR A 144 0.12 -0.26 -11.19
N GLY A 145 0.75 -1.09 -12.04
CA GLY A 145 0.53 -1.13 -13.48
C GLY A 145 -0.32 -2.30 -13.96
N ALA A 146 -1.04 -3.00 -13.08
CA ALA A 146 -1.86 -4.16 -13.45
C ALA A 146 -3.13 -3.80 -14.24
N PHE A 147 -3.62 -2.56 -14.11
CA PHE A 147 -4.85 -2.09 -14.76
C PHE A 147 -4.60 -0.80 -15.55
N PRO A 148 -5.35 -0.54 -16.63
CA PRO A 148 -5.28 0.72 -17.36
C PRO A 148 -5.51 1.93 -16.44
N GLY A 149 -4.72 3.00 -16.63
CA GLY A 149 -4.78 4.19 -15.77
C GLY A 149 -4.03 4.08 -14.44
N GLY A 150 -3.55 2.88 -14.09
CA GLY A 150 -2.84 2.61 -12.84
C GLY A 150 -3.78 2.32 -11.67
N VAL A 151 -3.32 1.50 -10.73
CA VAL A 151 -4.06 1.11 -9.52
C VAL A 151 -3.26 1.46 -8.28
N MET A 152 -3.92 2.08 -7.30
CA MET A 152 -3.32 2.41 -5.99
C MET A 152 -4.15 1.91 -4.82
N ALA A 153 -5.29 1.26 -5.08
CA ALA A 153 -6.23 0.84 -4.07
C ALA A 153 -6.80 -0.54 -4.40
N TYR A 154 -6.99 -1.34 -3.36
CA TYR A 154 -7.61 -2.65 -3.42
C TYR A 154 -8.63 -2.77 -2.28
N GLN A 155 -9.79 -3.36 -2.56
CA GLN A 155 -10.77 -3.72 -1.55
C GLN A 155 -10.66 -5.21 -1.25
N LEU A 156 -10.47 -5.55 0.02
CA LEU A 156 -10.54 -6.91 0.54
C LEU A 156 -11.91 -7.10 1.19
N ARG A 157 -12.68 -8.07 0.68
CA ARG A 157 -13.95 -8.51 1.28
C ARG A 157 -13.81 -9.95 1.73
N ARG A 158 -14.09 -10.24 3.01
CA ARG A 158 -14.08 -11.62 3.49
C ARG A 158 -15.08 -12.49 2.72
N ARG A 159 -14.71 -13.74 2.48
CA ARG A 159 -15.58 -14.78 1.94
C ARG A 159 -16.14 -15.65 3.05
#